data_AF-A0A2G5QPM5-F1
#
_entry.id   AF-A0A2G5QPM5-F1
#
_cell.length_a   1.000
_cell.length_b   1.000
_cell.length_c   1.000
_cell.angle_alpha   90.00
_cell.angle_beta   90.00
_cell.angle_gamma   90.00
#
_symmetry.space_group_name_H-M   'P 1'
#
loop_
_entity.id
_entity.type
_entity.pdbx_description
1 polymer ?
#
loop_
_entity_poly.entity_id
_entity_poly.type
_entity_poly.pdbx_seq_one_letter_code
_entity_poly.pdbx_strand_id
1 'polypeptide(L)'
;MRWPALARNTHKWLGLVIGVQAVFWTFSGLYMTAVHLDIIHGDHLVRHAPSPPLELANLVEPGAVMTAAPSQAVRLETQLGQPVYVVTGGPERALFDARTGDKLSPLGQAAAEARAKALYAGVGPIKAVELLGKAPPEIRGRPAPLWRIEFQGWWRPTLYISAQTGELVAKRHDLWRIFDFVWMFHIMDYQERENVNNTLLRVATWAAVASCASGAWLLIFSFRRRRRARKAAA
;
A
#
# COMPACT_ATOMS: atom_id res chain seq x y z
N MET A 1 8.41 44.11 26.14
CA MET A 1 7.68 42.99 25.49
C MET A 1 6.44 42.64 26.32
N ARG A 2 5.25 42.58 25.72
CA ARG A 2 4.01 42.20 26.41
C ARG A 2 3.90 40.67 26.50
N TRP A 3 4.71 40.07 27.36
CA TRP A 3 4.80 38.62 27.56
C TRP A 3 3.43 37.89 27.72
N PRO A 4 2.43 38.44 28.43
CA PRO A 4 1.12 37.80 28.56
C PRO A 4 0.30 37.78 27.26
N ALA A 5 0.41 38.82 26.44
CA ALA A 5 -0.29 38.91 25.16
C ALA A 5 0.32 37.95 24.14
N LEU A 6 1.65 37.83 24.14
CA LEU A 6 2.39 36.88 23.31
C LEU A 6 2.00 35.44 23.68
N ALA A 7 2.04 35.08 24.97
CA ALA A 7 1.69 33.74 25.44
C ALA A 7 0.26 33.32 25.03
N ARG A 8 -0.73 34.22 25.17
CA ARG A 8 -2.12 33.95 24.76
C ARG A 8 -2.27 33.76 23.26
N ASN A 9 -1.60 34.59 22.46
CA ASN A 9 -1.69 34.51 21.01
C ASN A 9 -1.00 33.23 20.50
N THR A 10 0.20 32.93 20.99
CA THR A 10 0.93 31.70 20.67
C THR A 10 0.13 30.46 21.06
N HIS A 11 -0.45 30.42 22.27
CA HIS A 11 -1.26 29.28 22.69
C HIS A 11 -2.51 29.09 21.82
N LYS A 12 -3.21 30.18 21.44
CA LYS A 12 -4.37 30.12 20.56
C LYS A 12 -4.03 29.50 19.19
N TRP A 13 -2.95 29.98 18.55
CA TRP A 13 -2.55 29.49 17.23
C TRP A 13 -1.96 28.09 17.28
N LEU A 14 -1.14 27.79 18.29
CA LEU A 14 -0.60 26.44 18.51
C LEU A 14 -1.75 25.44 18.76
N GLY A 15 -2.70 25.80 19.62
CA GLY A 15 -3.88 24.97 19.89
C GLY A 15 -4.77 24.77 18.67
N LEU A 16 -4.91 25.79 17.81
CA LEU A 16 -5.64 25.65 16.54
C LEU A 16 -4.96 24.65 15.60
N VAL A 17 -3.64 24.78 15.40
CA VAL A 17 -2.87 23.88 14.52
C VAL A 17 -2.92 22.44 15.03
N ILE A 18 -2.67 22.25 16.33
CA ILE A 18 -2.74 20.91 16.97
C ILE A 18 -4.16 20.36 16.89
N GLY A 19 -5.18 21.18 17.14
CA GLY A 19 -6.58 20.77 17.08
C GLY A 19 -7.02 20.33 15.67
N VAL A 20 -6.65 21.09 14.64
CA VAL A 20 -6.91 20.71 13.24
C VAL A 20 -6.21 19.39 12.89
N GLN A 21 -4.95 19.23 13.28
CA GLN A 21 -4.23 17.97 13.07
C GLN A 21 -4.89 16.80 13.81
N ALA A 22 -5.34 17.01 15.06
CA ALA A 22 -6.05 15.99 15.84
C ALA A 22 -7.38 15.58 15.16
N VAL A 23 -8.11 16.52 14.56
CA VAL A 23 -9.32 16.21 13.78
C VAL A 23 -8.99 15.34 12.57
N PHE A 24 -7.96 15.67 11.79
CA PHE A 24 -7.52 14.81 10.69
C PHE A 24 -7.10 13.43 11.17
N TRP A 25 -6.38 13.37 12.29
CA TRP A 25 -5.94 12.12 12.91
C TRP A 25 -7.14 11.26 13.35
N THR A 26 -8.17 11.85 13.97
CA THR A 26 -9.39 11.13 14.37
C THR A 26 -10.20 10.63 13.18
N PHE A 27 -10.44 11.46 12.16
CA PHE A 27 -11.21 11.03 10.99
C PHE A 27 -10.49 9.95 10.18
N SER A 28 -9.17 10.06 10.02
CA SER A 28 -8.37 9.03 9.37
C SER A 28 -8.37 7.72 10.17
N GLY A 29 -8.20 7.77 11.49
CA GLY A 29 -8.30 6.60 12.36
C GLY A 29 -9.68 5.94 12.33
N LEU A 30 -10.76 6.73 12.29
CA LEU A 30 -12.12 6.22 12.12
C LEU A 30 -12.28 5.46 10.81
N TYR A 31 -11.79 5.99 9.70
CA TYR A 31 -11.83 5.28 8.41
C TYR A 31 -11.05 3.96 8.46
N MET A 32 -9.82 3.98 9.00
CA MET A 32 -8.94 2.80 9.08
C MET A 32 -9.51 1.69 9.97
N THR A 33 -10.35 2.05 10.95
CA THR A 33 -11.01 1.09 11.83
C THR A 33 -12.36 0.63 11.28
N ALA A 34 -13.03 1.45 10.47
CA ALA A 34 -14.31 1.12 9.86
C ALA A 34 -14.19 0.19 8.64
N VAL A 35 -13.12 0.32 7.84
CA VAL A 35 -12.90 -0.52 6.65
C VAL A 35 -11.86 -1.60 6.95
N HIS A 36 -12.28 -2.86 6.91
CA HIS A 36 -11.43 -4.00 7.25
C HIS A 36 -10.18 -4.08 6.36
N LEU A 37 -9.04 -4.47 6.95
CA LEU A 37 -7.75 -4.46 6.27
C LEU A 37 -7.72 -5.39 5.04
N ASP A 38 -8.38 -6.54 5.08
CA ASP A 38 -8.46 -7.48 3.95
C ASP A 38 -9.21 -6.89 2.73
N ILE A 39 -10.16 -5.99 3.00
CA ILE A 39 -10.85 -5.24 1.94
C ILE A 39 -9.88 -4.24 1.35
N ILE A 40 -9.14 -3.50 2.18
CA ILE A 40 -8.14 -2.51 1.74
C ILE A 40 -7.02 -3.16 0.93
N HIS A 41 -6.49 -4.32 1.34
CA HIS A 41 -5.48 -5.05 0.58
C HIS A 41 -6.00 -5.57 -0.76
N GLY A 42 -7.32 -5.67 -0.93
CA GLY A 42 -7.93 -6.21 -2.14
C GLY A 42 -7.72 -7.72 -2.27
N ASP A 43 -7.59 -8.45 -1.15
CA ASP A 43 -7.36 -9.91 -1.18
C ASP A 43 -8.48 -10.67 -1.90
N HIS A 44 -9.69 -10.13 -1.80
CA HIS A 44 -10.89 -10.59 -2.50
C HIS A 44 -10.88 -10.31 -4.02
N LEU A 45 -9.97 -9.48 -4.55
CA LEU A 45 -9.89 -9.18 -5.98
C LEU A 45 -9.21 -10.29 -6.79
N VAL A 46 -8.49 -11.19 -6.11
CA VAL A 46 -7.66 -12.21 -6.74
C VAL A 46 -8.19 -13.59 -6.35
N ARG A 47 -8.30 -14.48 -7.34
CA ARG A 47 -8.69 -15.87 -7.12
C ARG A 47 -7.53 -16.61 -6.44
N HIS A 48 -7.86 -17.25 -5.33
CA HIS A 48 -6.99 -18.23 -4.68
C HIS A 48 -7.44 -19.63 -5.12
N ALA A 49 -7.17 -19.98 -6.37
CA ALA A 49 -7.43 -21.34 -6.86
C ALA A 49 -6.24 -22.24 -6.51
N PRO A 50 -6.46 -23.48 -6.04
CA PRO A 50 -5.39 -24.45 -5.91
C PRO A 50 -4.70 -24.63 -7.26
N SER A 51 -3.37 -24.55 -7.29
CA SER A 51 -2.62 -24.93 -8.47
C SER A 51 -2.85 -26.42 -8.72
N PRO A 52 -3.35 -26.83 -9.90
CA PRO A 52 -3.45 -28.25 -10.23
C PRO A 52 -2.05 -28.90 -10.16
N PRO A 53 -1.97 -30.22 -9.94
CA PRO A 53 -0.70 -30.94 -10.00
C PRO A 53 0.03 -30.63 -11.31
N LEU A 54 1.32 -30.30 -11.20
CA LEU A 54 2.14 -30.00 -12.36
C LEU A 54 2.67 -31.29 -12.98
N GLU A 55 2.37 -31.52 -14.26
CA GLU A 55 2.99 -32.60 -15.00
C GLU A 55 4.45 -32.27 -15.31
N LEU A 56 5.38 -33.05 -14.75
CA LEU A 56 6.82 -32.87 -14.94
C LEU A 56 7.35 -33.52 -16.23
N ALA A 57 6.50 -34.22 -16.97
CA ALA A 57 6.89 -34.85 -18.22
C ALA A 57 7.10 -33.81 -19.33
N ASN A 58 8.13 -34.03 -20.15
CA ASN A 58 8.47 -33.18 -21.31
C ASN A 58 8.75 -31.71 -20.94
N LEU A 59 9.37 -31.48 -19.79
CA LEU A 59 9.91 -30.18 -19.43
C LEU A 59 11.37 -30.09 -19.88
N VAL A 60 11.76 -28.93 -20.39
CA VAL A 60 13.16 -28.60 -20.65
C VAL A 60 13.89 -28.51 -19.31
N GLU A 61 15.17 -28.94 -19.28
CA GLU A 61 15.99 -28.80 -18.09
C GLU A 61 16.13 -27.32 -17.68
N PRO A 62 15.98 -26.96 -16.39
CA PRO A 62 16.08 -25.58 -15.95
C PRO A 62 17.38 -24.88 -16.37
N GLY A 63 18.48 -25.62 -16.47
CA GLY A 63 19.77 -25.09 -16.92
C GLY A 63 19.78 -24.58 -18.36
N ALA A 64 18.86 -25.03 -19.23
CA ALA A 64 18.79 -24.58 -20.62
C ALA A 64 18.18 -23.17 -20.77
N VAL A 65 17.36 -22.72 -19.80
CA VAL A 65 16.79 -21.36 -19.78
C VAL A 65 17.58 -20.40 -18.90
N MET A 66 18.57 -20.91 -18.16
CA MET A 66 19.51 -20.10 -17.41
C MET A 66 20.62 -19.60 -18.33
N THR A 67 20.97 -18.33 -18.19
CA THR A 67 22.30 -17.87 -18.61
C THR A 67 23.28 -18.24 -17.49
N ALA A 68 24.54 -18.55 -17.79
CA ALA A 68 25.54 -19.00 -16.80
C ALA A 68 25.93 -17.96 -15.70
N ALA A 69 25.04 -17.00 -15.38
CA ALA A 69 25.21 -16.04 -14.31
C ALA A 69 25.04 -16.71 -12.93
N PRO A 70 26.01 -16.51 -12.01
CA PRO A 70 26.12 -17.26 -10.75
C PRO A 70 24.99 -17.03 -9.74
N SER A 71 24.16 -16.00 -9.93
CA SER A 71 23.05 -15.63 -9.03
C SER A 71 21.66 -15.91 -9.61
N GLN A 72 21.55 -16.65 -10.72
CA GLN A 72 20.24 -16.93 -11.31
C GLN A 72 19.46 -17.99 -10.53
N ALA A 73 18.18 -17.72 -10.33
CA ALA A 73 17.21 -18.65 -9.78
C ALA A 73 16.10 -18.89 -10.79
N VAL A 74 15.74 -20.15 -11.00
CA VAL A 74 14.61 -20.57 -11.84
C VAL A 74 13.50 -21.07 -10.95
N ARG A 75 12.31 -20.50 -11.13
CA ARG A 75 11.08 -21.00 -10.49
C ARG A 75 10.16 -21.57 -11.56
N LEU A 76 9.77 -22.82 -11.39
CA LEU A 76 8.74 -23.46 -12.18
C LEU A 76 7.36 -23.17 -11.57
N GLU A 77 6.44 -22.64 -12.36
CA GLU A 77 5.07 -22.39 -11.94
C GLU A 77 4.09 -22.61 -13.10
N THR A 78 2.79 -22.53 -12.81
CA THR A 78 1.73 -22.60 -13.84
C THR A 78 1.14 -21.22 -14.08
N GLN A 79 1.17 -20.78 -15.34
CA GLN A 79 0.44 -19.59 -15.78
C GLN A 79 -0.53 -19.98 -16.90
N LEU A 80 -1.82 -19.66 -16.73
CA LEU A 80 -2.87 -19.96 -17.71
C LEU A 80 -2.95 -21.46 -18.09
N GLY A 81 -2.67 -22.35 -17.14
CA GLY A 81 -2.64 -23.80 -17.36
C GLY A 81 -1.37 -24.32 -18.05
N GLN A 82 -0.42 -23.44 -18.37
CA GLN A 82 0.85 -23.80 -18.99
C GLN A 82 2.00 -23.77 -17.96
N PRO A 83 2.90 -24.77 -17.97
CA PRO A 83 4.11 -24.74 -17.15
C PRO A 83 5.07 -23.71 -17.72
N VAL A 84 5.57 -22.81 -16.87
CA VAL A 84 6.50 -21.75 -17.25
C VAL A 84 7.66 -21.65 -16.27
N TYR A 85 8.82 -21.27 -16.78
CA TYR A 85 9.98 -20.92 -15.98
C TYR A 85 10.08 -19.41 -15.80
N VAL A 86 10.06 -18.96 -14.54
CA VAL A 86 10.38 -17.59 -14.16
C VAL A 86 11.84 -17.54 -13.73
N VAL A 87 12.66 -16.86 -14.52
CA VAL A 87 14.09 -16.68 -14.24
C VAL A 87 14.31 -15.33 -13.57
N THR A 88 15.02 -15.35 -12.44
CA THR A 88 15.34 -14.16 -11.63
C THR A 88 16.81 -14.15 -11.24
N GLY A 89 17.30 -13.05 -10.66
CA GLY A 89 18.68 -12.94 -10.14
C GLY A 89 19.77 -12.72 -11.20
N GLY A 90 19.40 -12.66 -12.48
CA GLY A 90 20.24 -12.22 -13.59
C GLY A 90 20.10 -10.73 -13.92
N PRO A 91 20.72 -10.27 -15.01
CA PRO A 91 20.59 -8.88 -15.49
C PRO A 91 19.15 -8.50 -15.81
N GLU A 92 18.32 -9.47 -16.23
CA GLU A 92 16.89 -9.29 -16.47
C GLU A 92 16.08 -10.43 -15.87
N ARG A 93 14.86 -10.13 -15.45
CA ARG A 93 13.85 -11.16 -15.16
C ARG A 93 13.20 -11.57 -16.48
N ALA A 94 12.93 -12.85 -16.64
CA ALA A 94 12.35 -13.37 -17.88
C ALA A 94 11.40 -14.53 -17.62
N LEU A 95 10.46 -14.70 -18.53
CA LEU A 95 9.51 -15.79 -18.56
C LEU A 95 9.79 -16.67 -19.77
N PHE A 96 9.82 -17.99 -19.56
CA PHE A 96 10.02 -18.98 -20.61
C PHE A 96 8.94 -20.05 -20.55
N ASP A 97 8.59 -20.61 -21.70
CA ASP A 97 7.79 -21.82 -21.79
C ASP A 97 8.62 -23.00 -21.25
N ALA A 98 8.09 -23.75 -20.27
CA ALA A 98 8.86 -24.82 -19.65
C ALA A 98 8.94 -26.09 -20.52
N ARG A 99 8.12 -26.22 -21.56
CA ARG A 99 8.12 -27.35 -22.50
C ARG A 99 8.98 -27.10 -23.73
N THR A 100 8.99 -25.88 -24.25
CA THR A 100 9.80 -25.54 -25.44
C THR A 100 11.11 -24.84 -25.10
N GLY A 101 11.19 -24.16 -23.95
CA GLY A 101 12.33 -23.32 -23.59
C GLY A 101 12.28 -21.93 -24.25
N ASP A 102 11.23 -21.62 -25.02
CA ASP A 102 11.12 -20.34 -25.72
C ASP A 102 10.88 -19.18 -24.74
N LYS A 103 11.53 -18.04 -25.00
CA LYS A 103 11.34 -16.82 -24.21
C LYS A 103 9.98 -16.20 -24.53
N LEU A 104 9.09 -16.17 -23.54
CA LEU A 104 7.75 -15.56 -23.61
C LEU A 104 7.76 -14.07 -23.26
N SER A 105 8.75 -13.62 -22.49
CA SER A 105 8.89 -12.22 -22.09
C SER A 105 9.54 -11.34 -23.16
N PRO A 106 9.13 -10.06 -23.32
CA PRO A 106 8.06 -9.40 -22.57
C PRO A 106 6.67 -9.86 -23.02
N LEU A 107 5.75 -10.02 -22.07
CA LEU A 107 4.35 -10.32 -22.34
C LEU A 107 3.73 -9.16 -23.14
N GLY A 108 3.13 -9.50 -24.28
CA GLY A 108 2.27 -8.59 -25.01
C GLY A 108 0.95 -8.31 -24.28
N GLN A 109 0.22 -7.31 -24.76
CA GLN A 109 -1.06 -6.89 -24.17
C GLN A 109 -2.05 -8.05 -24.00
N ALA A 110 -2.25 -8.87 -25.05
CA ALA A 110 -3.19 -9.99 -25.02
C ALA A 110 -2.85 -11.04 -23.94
N ALA A 111 -1.56 -11.36 -23.78
CA ALA A 111 -1.10 -12.29 -22.75
C ALA A 111 -1.29 -11.72 -21.34
N ALA A 112 -1.00 -10.42 -21.15
CA ALA A 112 -1.23 -9.73 -19.89
C ALA A 112 -2.73 -9.65 -19.52
N GLU A 113 -3.60 -9.37 -20.49
CA GLU A 113 -5.05 -9.38 -20.30
C GLU A 113 -5.57 -10.77 -19.92
N ALA A 114 -5.14 -11.82 -20.62
CA ALA A 114 -5.51 -13.19 -20.32
C ALA A 114 -5.07 -13.57 -18.89
N ARG A 115 -3.82 -13.21 -18.52
CA ARG A 115 -3.27 -13.43 -17.19
C ARG A 115 -4.08 -12.70 -16.12
N ALA A 116 -4.42 -11.44 -16.32
CA ALA A 116 -5.22 -10.67 -15.38
C ALA A 116 -6.65 -11.21 -15.25
N LYS A 117 -7.30 -11.62 -16.35
CA LYS A 117 -8.63 -12.26 -16.31
C LYS A 117 -8.62 -13.56 -15.52
N ALA A 118 -7.58 -14.38 -15.68
CA ALA A 118 -7.45 -15.61 -14.92
C ALA A 118 -7.24 -15.38 -13.41
N LEU A 119 -6.55 -14.30 -13.05
CA LEU A 119 -6.33 -13.91 -11.66
C LEU A 119 -7.53 -13.21 -11.03
N TYR A 120 -8.31 -12.44 -11.80
CA TYR A 120 -9.36 -11.57 -11.27
C TYR A 120 -10.57 -12.38 -10.78
N ALA A 121 -10.92 -12.19 -9.51
CA ALA A 121 -12.07 -12.85 -8.87
C ALA A 121 -13.41 -12.13 -9.10
N GLY A 122 -13.39 -10.88 -9.56
CA GLY A 122 -14.61 -10.14 -9.88
C GLY A 122 -15.23 -10.52 -11.22
N VAL A 123 -16.36 -9.86 -11.54
CA VAL A 123 -17.19 -10.19 -12.71
C VAL A 123 -17.12 -9.17 -13.85
N GLY A 124 -16.52 -8.00 -13.60
CA GLY A 124 -16.52 -6.92 -14.60
C GLY A 124 -15.49 -7.11 -15.72
N PRO A 125 -15.77 -6.64 -16.94
CA PRO A 125 -14.83 -6.70 -18.05
C PRO A 125 -13.62 -5.79 -17.81
N ILE A 126 -12.56 -6.01 -18.59
CA ILE A 126 -11.44 -5.07 -18.64
C ILE A 126 -11.94 -3.75 -19.26
N LYS A 127 -11.68 -2.65 -18.57
CA LYS A 127 -12.02 -1.28 -19.00
C LYS A 127 -10.84 -0.58 -19.67
N ALA A 128 -9.62 -0.78 -19.16
CA ALA A 128 -8.42 -0.15 -19.71
C ALA A 128 -7.18 -1.02 -19.48
N VAL A 129 -6.25 -0.96 -20.42
CA VAL A 129 -4.96 -1.65 -20.36
C VAL A 129 -3.87 -0.68 -20.79
N GLU A 130 -2.81 -0.58 -20.01
CA GLU A 130 -1.70 0.33 -20.29
C GLU A 130 -0.36 -0.28 -19.89
N LEU A 131 0.64 -0.16 -20.76
CA LEU A 131 2.03 -0.51 -20.46
C LEU A 131 2.72 0.67 -19.78
N LEU A 132 3.17 0.46 -18.56
CA LEU A 132 3.88 1.45 -17.76
C LEU A 132 5.38 1.16 -17.79
N GLY A 133 6.16 2.07 -18.35
CA GLY A 133 7.63 2.01 -18.31
C GLY A 133 8.24 2.32 -16.94
N LYS A 134 7.43 2.84 -16.00
CA LYS A 134 7.82 3.11 -14.61
C LYS A 134 6.68 2.77 -13.66
N ALA A 135 7.01 2.33 -12.45
CA ALA A 135 6.01 2.08 -11.42
C ALA A 135 5.34 3.41 -10.98
N PRO A 136 4.00 3.47 -10.90
CA PRO A 136 3.31 4.63 -10.35
C PRO A 136 3.52 4.72 -8.82
N PRO A 137 3.24 5.89 -8.20
CA PRO A 137 3.48 6.10 -6.77
C PRO A 137 2.86 5.04 -5.86
N GLU A 138 1.66 4.54 -6.18
CA GLU A 138 0.95 3.53 -5.38
C GLU A 138 1.64 2.15 -5.29
N ILE A 139 2.65 1.91 -6.13
CA ILE A 139 3.47 0.69 -6.14
C ILE A 139 4.95 1.04 -6.39
N ARG A 140 5.44 2.11 -5.75
CA ARG A 140 6.83 2.57 -5.86
C ARG A 140 7.83 1.46 -5.54
N GLY A 141 9.00 1.52 -6.17
CA GLY A 141 10.08 0.55 -5.98
C GLY A 141 9.87 -0.80 -6.68
N ARG A 142 8.71 -1.04 -7.31
CA ARG A 142 8.46 -2.26 -8.08
C ARG A 142 9.17 -2.21 -9.44
N PRO A 143 9.76 -3.34 -9.91
CA PRO A 143 10.40 -3.41 -11.23
C PRO A 143 9.40 -3.14 -12.35
N ALA A 144 9.82 -2.32 -13.32
CA ALA A 144 9.09 -2.03 -14.55
C ALA A 144 9.80 -2.72 -15.74
N PRO A 145 9.13 -2.91 -16.90
CA PRO A 145 7.76 -2.48 -17.23
C PRO A 145 6.62 -3.32 -16.63
N LEU A 146 5.47 -2.67 -16.44
CA LEU A 146 4.27 -3.24 -15.81
C LEU A 146 3.04 -3.00 -16.69
N TRP A 147 2.19 -4.00 -16.86
CA TRP A 147 0.84 -3.83 -17.40
C TRP A 147 -0.11 -3.41 -16.29
N ARG A 148 -0.74 -2.24 -16.44
CA ARG A 148 -1.85 -1.77 -15.61
C ARG A 148 -3.15 -2.17 -16.27
N ILE A 149 -3.93 -3.03 -15.62
CA ILE A 149 -5.19 -3.56 -16.15
C ILE A 149 -6.32 -3.16 -15.19
N GLU A 150 -7.13 -2.18 -15.61
CA GLU A 150 -8.30 -1.70 -14.87
C GLU A 150 -9.53 -2.49 -15.31
N PHE A 151 -10.25 -3.05 -14.35
CA PHE A 151 -11.53 -3.71 -14.53
C PHE A 151 -12.68 -2.75 -14.24
N GLN A 152 -13.77 -2.90 -14.97
CA GLN A 152 -15.04 -2.26 -14.63
C GLN A 152 -15.58 -2.89 -13.35
N GLY A 153 -16.13 -2.07 -12.44
CA GLY A 153 -16.70 -2.56 -11.20
C GLY A 153 -16.63 -1.53 -10.09
N TRP A 154 -17.21 -1.87 -8.94
CA TRP A 154 -17.14 -1.02 -7.76
C TRP A 154 -15.68 -0.78 -7.36
N TRP A 155 -15.37 0.48 -7.05
CA TRP A 155 -14.03 0.92 -6.63
C TRP A 155 -12.91 0.70 -7.66
N ARG A 156 -13.23 0.51 -8.96
CA ARG A 156 -12.25 0.44 -10.06
C ARG A 156 -11.05 -0.50 -9.78
N PRO A 157 -11.31 -1.82 -9.66
CA PRO A 157 -10.24 -2.79 -9.41
C PRO A 157 -9.17 -2.72 -10.50
N THR A 158 -7.91 -2.70 -10.08
CA THR A 158 -6.75 -2.56 -10.95
C THR A 158 -5.72 -3.63 -10.57
N LEU A 159 -5.30 -4.44 -11.53
CA LEU A 159 -4.21 -5.39 -11.36
C LEU A 159 -2.97 -4.90 -12.11
N TYR A 160 -1.82 -5.05 -11.46
CA TYR A 160 -0.51 -4.74 -12.03
C TYR A 160 0.22 -6.05 -12.32
N ILE A 161 0.45 -6.35 -13.60
CA ILE A 161 1.14 -7.57 -14.03
C ILE A 161 2.53 -7.19 -14.54
N SER A 162 3.56 -7.93 -14.14
CA SER A 162 4.90 -7.74 -14.71
C SER A 162 4.90 -8.11 -16.19
N ALA A 163 5.38 -7.22 -17.05
CA ALA A 163 5.57 -7.56 -18.45
C ALA A 163 6.70 -8.58 -18.64
N GLN A 164 7.56 -8.81 -17.65
CA GLN A 164 8.75 -9.66 -17.76
C GLN A 164 8.47 -11.06 -17.25
N THR A 165 7.63 -11.20 -16.24
CA THR A 165 7.41 -12.48 -15.55
C THR A 165 5.96 -12.95 -15.59
N GLY A 166 5.00 -12.11 -16.01
CA GLY A 166 3.57 -12.43 -15.91
C GLY A 166 3.05 -12.52 -14.47
N GLU A 167 3.87 -12.13 -13.49
CA GLU A 167 3.52 -12.14 -12.07
C GLU A 167 2.58 -10.99 -11.73
N LEU A 168 1.66 -11.25 -10.81
CA LEU A 168 0.88 -10.19 -10.17
C LEU A 168 1.77 -9.41 -9.21
N VAL A 169 2.13 -8.18 -9.60
CA VAL A 169 2.99 -7.29 -8.82
C VAL A 169 2.20 -6.59 -7.72
N ALA A 170 0.97 -6.19 -8.02
CA ALA A 170 0.08 -5.55 -7.05
C ALA A 170 -1.38 -5.60 -7.50
N LYS A 171 -2.27 -5.44 -6.51
CA LYS A 171 -3.71 -5.25 -6.69
C LYS A 171 -4.12 -3.96 -5.99
N ARG A 172 -4.94 -3.14 -6.66
CA ARG A 172 -5.34 -1.80 -6.20
C ARG A 172 -6.80 -1.54 -6.54
N HIS A 173 -7.43 -0.67 -5.77
CA HIS A 173 -8.80 -0.19 -5.97
C HIS A 173 -8.97 1.11 -5.18
N ASP A 174 -10.08 1.81 -5.38
CA ASP A 174 -10.26 3.15 -4.87
C ASP A 174 -10.35 3.22 -3.33
N LEU A 175 -10.87 2.19 -2.64
CA LEU A 175 -10.84 2.17 -1.17
C LEU A 175 -9.40 2.11 -0.63
N TRP A 176 -8.50 1.40 -1.32
CA TRP A 176 -7.07 1.42 -1.00
C TRP A 176 -6.48 2.81 -1.25
N ARG A 177 -6.85 3.50 -2.33
CA ARG A 177 -6.34 4.85 -2.63
C ARG A 177 -6.83 5.89 -1.61
N ILE A 178 -8.07 5.76 -1.15
CA ILE A 178 -8.61 6.57 -0.05
C ILE A 178 -7.85 6.25 1.24
N PHE A 179 -7.60 4.96 1.52
CA PHE A 179 -6.81 4.53 2.67
C PHE A 179 -5.42 5.16 2.66
N ASP A 180 -4.69 5.07 1.54
CA ASP A 180 -3.35 5.65 1.36
C ASP A 180 -3.36 7.18 1.57
N PHE A 181 -4.40 7.86 1.09
CA PHE A 181 -4.58 9.29 1.28
C PHE A 181 -4.82 9.67 2.76
N VAL A 182 -5.71 8.96 3.47
CA VAL A 182 -5.94 9.26 4.89
C VAL A 182 -4.76 8.80 5.75
N TRP A 183 -4.04 7.76 5.34
CA TRP A 183 -2.80 7.29 5.95
C TRP A 183 -1.71 8.35 5.93
N MET A 184 -1.51 9.00 4.79
CA MET A 184 -0.59 10.14 4.66
C MET A 184 -0.80 11.20 5.76
N PHE A 185 -2.05 11.59 6.04
CA PHE A 185 -2.36 12.55 7.12
C PHE A 185 -2.20 11.97 8.52
N HIS A 186 -2.56 10.70 8.69
CA HIS A 186 -2.52 10.02 9.98
C HIS A 186 -1.08 9.90 10.51
N ILE A 187 -0.14 9.56 9.62
CA ILE A 187 1.28 9.41 9.97
C ILE A 187 2.11 10.67 9.66
N MET A 188 1.49 11.73 9.14
CA MET A 188 2.12 12.99 8.77
C MET A 188 3.34 12.83 7.83
N ASP A 189 3.33 11.79 6.99
CA ASP A 189 4.35 11.53 5.97
C ASP A 189 3.80 11.86 4.59
N TYR A 190 3.98 13.11 4.18
CA TYR A 190 3.43 13.66 2.93
C TYR A 190 4.21 13.30 1.67
N GLN A 191 5.40 12.69 1.82
CA GLN A 191 6.30 12.38 0.69
C GLN A 191 6.26 10.89 0.35
N GLU A 192 6.64 10.05 1.31
CA GLU A 192 6.85 8.63 1.05
C GLU A 192 5.64 7.79 1.49
N ARG A 193 4.81 8.30 2.42
CA ARG A 193 3.62 7.64 2.98
C ARG A 193 3.89 6.30 3.66
N GLU A 194 5.13 6.08 4.10
CA GLU A 194 5.58 4.80 4.67
C GLU A 194 6.26 4.98 6.03
N ASN A 195 6.88 6.14 6.28
CA ASN A 195 7.71 6.34 7.44
C ASN A 195 6.92 6.84 8.65
N VAL A 196 6.44 5.90 9.47
CA VAL A 196 5.77 6.16 10.76
C VAL A 196 6.69 6.75 11.85
N ASN A 197 7.97 6.93 11.55
CA ASN A 197 8.98 7.43 12.48
C ASN A 197 9.61 8.75 12.01
N ASN A 198 8.95 9.47 11.09
CA ASN A 198 9.44 10.72 10.54
C ASN A 198 9.52 11.85 11.60
N THR A 199 10.39 12.83 11.36
CA THR A 199 10.66 13.93 12.30
C THR A 199 9.42 14.78 12.60
N LEU A 200 8.58 15.04 11.59
CA LEU A 200 7.37 15.84 11.74
C LEU A 200 6.40 15.19 12.73
N LEU A 201 6.13 13.89 12.54
CA LEU A 201 5.27 13.12 13.45
C LEU A 201 5.84 13.04 14.86
N ARG A 202 7.16 12.89 15.02
CA ARG A 202 7.81 12.89 16.35
C ARG A 202 7.59 14.21 17.08
N VAL A 203 7.82 15.34 16.40
CA VAL A 203 7.61 16.68 16.98
C VAL A 203 6.14 16.89 17.33
N ALA A 204 5.22 16.52 16.44
CA ALA A 204 3.78 16.63 16.67
C ALA A 204 3.33 15.77 17.87
N THR A 205 3.83 14.53 17.97
CA THR A 205 3.55 13.62 19.09
C THR A 205 4.01 14.21 20.43
N TRP A 206 5.26 14.71 20.51
CA TRP A 206 5.74 15.34 21.75
C TRP A 206 4.98 16.62 22.10
N ALA A 207 4.61 17.43 21.11
CA ALA A 207 3.77 18.61 21.33
C ALA A 207 2.38 18.23 21.84
N ALA A 208 1.77 17.15 21.32
CA ALA A 208 0.50 16.63 21.78
C ALA A 208 0.60 16.09 23.23
N VAL A 209 1.66 15.34 23.56
CA VAL A 209 1.93 14.86 24.93
C VAL A 209 2.07 16.03 25.90
N ALA A 210 2.89 17.03 25.57
CA ALA A 210 3.06 18.23 26.40
C ALA A 210 1.74 18.99 26.59
N SER A 211 0.93 19.10 25.53
CA SER A 211 -0.39 19.73 25.57
C SER A 211 -1.34 18.95 26.50
N CYS A 212 -1.40 17.62 26.39
CA CYS A 212 -2.21 16.77 27.26
C CYS A 212 -1.76 16.86 28.72
N ALA A 213 -0.47 16.81 29.00
CA ALA A 213 0.09 16.95 30.34
C ALA A 213 -0.27 18.32 30.95
N SER A 214 -0.17 19.40 30.17
CA SER A 214 -0.57 20.73 30.59
C SER A 214 -2.07 20.84 30.91
N GLY A 215 -2.92 20.20 30.10
CA GLY A 215 -4.36 20.12 30.33
C GLY A 215 -4.70 19.34 31.60
N ALA A 216 -4.07 18.17 31.80
CA ALA A 216 -4.24 17.35 33.00
C ALA A 216 -3.81 18.11 34.27
N TRP A 217 -2.69 18.82 34.20
CA TRP A 217 -2.22 19.69 35.27
C TRP A 217 -3.28 20.76 35.61
N LEU A 218 -3.79 21.50 34.62
CA LEU A 218 -4.82 22.52 34.82
C LEU A 218 -6.12 21.96 35.41
N LEU A 219 -6.53 20.75 35.01
CA LEU A 219 -7.71 20.08 35.57
C LEU A 219 -7.56 19.87 37.08
N ILE A 220 -6.40 19.40 37.56
CA ILE A 220 -6.11 19.22 39.00
C ILE A 220 -6.32 20.52 39.78
N PHE A 221 -5.85 21.67 39.27
CA PHE A 221 -6.04 22.96 39.94
C PHE A 221 -7.49 23.45 39.87
N SER A 222 -8.18 23.24 38.75
CA SER A 222 -9.57 23.68 38.58
C SER A 222 -10.54 22.95 39.52
N PHE A 223 -10.39 21.62 39.67
CA PHE A 223 -11.20 20.82 40.58
C PHE A 223 -10.88 21.13 42.05
N ARG A 224 -9.60 21.35 42.38
CA ARG A 224 -9.19 21.78 43.73
C ARG A 224 -9.75 23.15 44.12
N ARG A 225 -9.78 24.11 43.19
CA ARG A 225 -10.33 25.46 43.45
C ARG A 225 -11.84 25.43 43.66
N ARG A 226 -12.59 24.66 42.86
CA ARG A 226 -14.04 24.45 43.08
C ARG A 226 -14.33 23.76 44.42
N ARG A 227 -13.52 22.77 44.80
CA ARG A 227 -13.69 22.05 46.08
C ARG A 227 -13.41 22.95 47.29
N ARG A 228 -12.37 23.81 47.21
CA ARG A 228 -12.07 24.83 48.24
C ARG A 228 -13.16 25.90 48.32
N ALA A 229 -13.64 26.41 47.18
CA ALA A 229 -14.73 27.37 47.15
C ALA A 229 -16.04 26.81 47.73
N ARG A 230 -16.39 25.54 47.43
CA ARG A 230 -17.54 24.86 48.04
C ARG A 230 -17.37 24.64 49.55
N LYS A 231 -16.18 24.26 50.02
CA LYS A 231 -15.90 24.13 51.47
C LYS A 231 -15.91 25.46 52.22
N ALA A 232 -15.62 26.58 51.56
CA ALA A 232 -15.65 27.91 52.18
C ALA A 232 -17.06 28.53 52.22
N ALA A 233 -18.01 27.98 51.46
CA ALA A 233 -19.40 28.45 51.39
C ALA A 233 -20.39 27.56 52.18
N ALA A 234 -19.90 26.50 52.83
CA ALA A 234 -20.65 25.61 53.71
C ALA A 234 -20.11 25.75 55.13
#